data_AF-A0A532TFZ8-F1
#
_entry.id   AF-A0A532TFZ8-F1
#
_cell.length_a   1.000
_cell.length_b   1.000
_cell.length_c   1.000
_cell.angle_alpha   90.00
_cell.angle_beta   90.00
_cell.angle_gamma   90.00
#
_symmetry.space_group_name_H-M   'P 1'
#
loop_
_entity.id
_entity.type
_entity.pdbx_description
1 polymer ?
#
loop_
_entity_poly.entity_id
_entity_poly.type
_entity_poly.pdbx_seq_one_letter_code
_entity_poly.pdbx_strand_id
1 'polypeptide(L)'
;MPDSDNDKFVLKLVPCSRCGNPFMIKNNQKNSGEIFCDNCIKLEQRKKQLASSVLESQKEIKTSIKEYENKLESADSPDTKKAYYEKIKKQSEILTKSVELLKKIEETNNEKYIEEYKRLFEKMKKESS
;
A
#
# COMPACT_ATOMS: atom_id res chain seq x y z
N MET A 1 -13.92 34.60 43.67
CA MET A 1 -13.83 33.20 43.18
C MET A 1 -13.72 33.31 41.67
N PRO A 2 -12.72 32.69 41.00
CA PRO A 2 -12.67 32.74 39.55
C PRO A 2 -13.62 31.69 38.99
N ASP A 3 -14.63 32.15 38.25
CA ASP A 3 -15.52 31.32 37.45
C ASP A 3 -14.68 30.55 36.43
N SER A 4 -14.59 29.24 36.64
CA SER A 4 -14.03 28.33 35.66
C SER A 4 -15.07 28.18 34.56
N ASP A 5 -14.87 28.90 33.45
CA ASP A 5 -15.63 28.69 32.21
C ASP A 5 -15.52 27.20 31.84
N ASN A 6 -16.59 26.49 32.14
CA ASN A 6 -16.84 25.14 31.71
C ASN A 6 -16.96 25.16 30.19
N ASP A 7 -15.82 25.04 29.51
CA ASP A 7 -15.71 24.64 28.12
C ASP A 7 -16.27 23.20 28.02
N LYS A 8 -17.60 23.09 28.09
CA LYS A 8 -18.32 21.84 27.87
C LYS A 8 -17.96 21.41 26.47
N PHE A 9 -17.16 20.36 26.34
CA PHE A 9 -16.88 19.69 25.08
C PHE A 9 -18.19 19.15 24.51
N VAL A 10 -18.96 20.00 23.82
CA VAL A 10 -20.19 19.58 23.16
C VAL A 10 -19.77 18.78 21.93
N LEU A 11 -19.99 17.47 22.02
CA LEU A 11 -19.77 16.55 20.92
C LEU A 11 -21.08 16.33 20.18
N LYS A 12 -21.01 16.28 18.85
CA LYS A 12 -22.13 15.96 17.97
C LYS A 12 -21.89 14.61 17.32
N LEU A 13 -22.90 13.74 17.37
CA LEU A 13 -22.90 12.49 16.64
C LEU A 13 -23.26 12.77 15.17
N VAL A 14 -22.40 12.36 14.24
CA VAL A 14 -22.62 12.51 12.80
C VAL A 14 -22.30 11.19 12.07
N PRO A 15 -23.02 10.85 11.00
CA PRO A 15 -22.69 9.68 10.18
C PRO A 15 -21.43 9.94 9.33
N CYS A 16 -20.57 8.94 9.20
CA CYS A 16 -19.44 8.95 8.27
C CYS A 16 -19.92 8.93 6.82
N SER A 17 -19.43 9.86 6.00
CA SER A 17 -19.74 9.94 4.56
C SER A 17 -19.32 8.70 3.77
N ARG A 18 -18.37 7.91 4.28
CA ARG A 18 -17.82 6.73 3.58
C ARG A 18 -18.42 5.39 4.01
N CYS A 19 -18.67 5.21 5.31
CA CYS A 19 -19.14 3.93 5.86
C CYS A 19 -20.51 4.02 6.56
N GLY A 20 -21.09 5.21 6.66
CA GLY A 20 -22.37 5.43 7.36
C GLY A 20 -22.29 5.34 8.88
N ASN A 21 -21.19 4.80 9.45
CA ASN A 21 -21.07 4.63 10.89
C ASN A 21 -21.07 5.98 11.61
N PRO A 22 -21.92 6.15 12.65
CA PRO A 22 -21.95 7.37 13.43
C PRO A 22 -20.70 7.50 14.30
N PHE A 23 -20.16 8.72 14.39
CA PHE A 23 -19.00 9.07 15.22
C PHE A 23 -19.12 10.49 15.77
N MET A 24 -18.36 10.77 16.83
CA MET A 24 -18.43 12.04 17.55
C MET A 24 -17.46 13.06 16.94
N ILE A 25 -17.94 14.29 16.72
CA ILE A 25 -17.13 15.44 16.30
C ILE A 25 -17.35 16.63 17.24
N LYS A 26 -16.41 17.57 17.28
CA LYS A 26 -16.56 18.80 18.10
C LYS A 26 -17.57 19.74 17.44
N ASN A 27 -18.49 20.30 18.22
CA ASN A 27 -19.58 21.15 17.69
C ASN A 27 -19.10 22.39 16.90
N ASN A 28 -17.86 22.85 17.13
CA ASN A 28 -17.28 24.02 16.47
C ASN A 28 -16.54 23.69 15.16
N GLN A 29 -16.52 22.43 14.70
CA GLN A 29 -16.06 22.13 13.34
C GLN A 29 -17.12 22.56 12.32
N LYS A 30 -16.77 23.54 11.47
CA LYS A 30 -17.58 23.95 10.32
C LYS A 30 -17.70 22.78 9.35
N ASN A 31 -18.87 22.14 9.33
CA ASN A 31 -19.13 20.94 8.53
C ASN A 31 -19.70 21.27 7.15
N SER A 32 -18.95 22.02 6.34
CA SER A 32 -19.34 22.31 4.95
C SER A 32 -18.82 21.26 3.95
N GLY A 33 -18.48 20.04 4.39
CA GLY A 33 -17.89 19.00 3.53
C GLY A 33 -18.11 17.58 4.05
N GLU A 34 -17.59 16.60 3.30
CA GLU A 34 -17.61 15.18 3.66
C GLU A 34 -16.83 14.93 4.96
N ILE A 35 -17.43 14.21 5.90
CA ILE A 35 -16.81 13.94 7.21
C ILE A 35 -16.56 12.43 7.33
N PHE A 36 -15.32 12.07 7.60
CA PHE A 36 -14.88 10.68 7.70
C PHE A 36 -14.57 10.30 9.14
N CYS A 37 -14.98 9.10 9.55
CA CYS A 37 -14.61 8.58 10.86
C CYS A 37 -13.11 8.19 10.90
N ASP A 38 -12.53 8.16 12.10
CA ASP A 38 -11.13 7.81 12.32
C ASP A 38 -10.73 6.48 11.68
N ASN A 39 -11.64 5.50 11.67
CA ASN A 39 -11.38 4.21 11.05
C ASN A 39 -11.20 4.32 9.54
N CYS A 40 -12.05 5.10 8.86
CA CYS A 40 -11.92 5.35 7.42
C CYS A 40 -10.62 6.11 7.10
N ILE A 41 -10.25 7.10 7.93
CA ILE A 41 -9.00 7.85 7.77
C ILE A 41 -7.79 6.92 7.94
N LYS A 42 -7.77 6.11 9.01
CA LYS A 42 -6.70 5.13 9.27
C LYS A 42 -6.59 4.10 8.15
N LEU A 43 -7.72 3.60 7.64
CA LEU A 43 -7.73 2.68 6.51
C LEU A 43 -7.11 3.29 5.26
N GLU A 44 -7.42 4.56 4.96
CA GLU A 44 -6.82 5.24 3.81
C GLU A 44 -5.33 5.51 3.98
N GLN A 45 -4.91 5.95 5.17
CA GLN A 45 -3.48 6.13 5.48
C GLN A 45 -2.70 4.82 5.34
N ARG A 46 -3.24 3.71 5.85
CA ARG A 46 -2.64 2.39 5.68
C ARG A 46 -2.54 2.02 4.20
N LYS A 47 -3.59 2.24 3.40
CA LYS A 47 -3.56 2.00 1.95
C LYS A 47 -2.48 2.80 1.25
N LYS A 48 -2.32 4.09 1.58
CA LYS A 48 -1.25 4.94 1.01
C LYS A 48 0.14 4.41 1.37
N GLN A 49 0.37 4.08 2.64
CA GLN A 49 1.65 3.51 3.08
C GLN A 49 1.98 2.20 2.35
N LEU A 50 0.98 1.33 2.18
CA LEU A 50 1.13 0.08 1.45
C LEU A 50 1.45 0.33 -0.02
N ALA A 51 0.71 1.21 -0.69
CA ALA A 51 0.98 1.58 -2.09
C ALA A 51 2.40 2.14 -2.25
N SER A 52 2.86 3.00 -1.34
CA SER A 52 4.24 3.52 -1.36
C SER A 52 5.28 2.41 -1.21
N SER A 53 5.08 1.50 -0.25
CA SER A 53 5.97 0.34 -0.06
C SER A 53 5.98 -0.56 -1.30
N VAL A 54 4.83 -0.73 -1.96
CA VAL A 54 4.76 -1.48 -3.22
C VAL A 54 5.52 -0.81 -4.34
N LEU A 55 5.39 0.50 -4.49
CA LEU A 55 6.11 1.23 -5.53
C LEU A 55 7.63 1.15 -5.34
N GLU A 56 8.10 1.18 -4.09
CA GLU A 56 9.52 1.00 -3.76
C GLU A 56 10.01 -0.41 -4.13
N SER A 57 9.25 -1.43 -3.72
CA SER A 57 9.45 -2.83 -4.09
C SER A 57 9.57 -3.04 -5.61
N GLN A 58 8.66 -2.42 -6.37
CA GLN A 58 8.66 -2.50 -7.83
C GLN A 58 9.87 -1.82 -8.47
N LYS A 59 10.39 -0.74 -7.86
CA LYS A 59 11.63 -0.11 -8.32
C LYS A 59 12.82 -1.04 -8.12
N GLU A 60 12.92 -1.70 -6.98
CA GLU A 60 13.99 -2.67 -6.69
C GLU A 60 13.99 -3.80 -7.72
N ILE A 61 12.82 -4.42 -7.96
CA ILE A 61 12.66 -5.50 -8.96
C ILE A 61 13.07 -5.04 -10.35
N LYS A 62 12.66 -3.83 -10.76
CA LYS A 62 13.03 -3.25 -12.07
C LYS A 62 14.54 -3.02 -12.18
N THR A 63 15.18 -2.57 -11.10
CA THR A 63 16.64 -2.42 -11.06
C THR A 63 17.32 -3.78 -11.19
N SER A 64 16.86 -4.80 -10.47
CA SER A 64 17.40 -6.16 -10.59
C SER A 64 17.21 -6.76 -11.98
N ILE A 65 16.07 -6.55 -12.64
CA ILE A 65 15.85 -6.97 -14.03
C ILE A 65 16.89 -6.33 -14.95
N LYS A 66 17.09 -5.00 -14.86
CA LYS A 66 18.10 -4.30 -15.65
C LYS A 66 19.51 -4.81 -15.41
N GLU A 67 19.86 -5.13 -14.16
CA GLU A 67 21.18 -5.71 -13.86
C GLU A 67 21.36 -7.08 -14.51
N TYR A 68 20.32 -7.92 -14.53
CA TYR A 68 20.38 -9.22 -15.21
C TYR A 68 20.42 -9.06 -16.73
N GLU A 69 19.72 -8.08 -17.31
CA GLU A 69 19.80 -7.76 -18.73
C GLU A 69 21.23 -7.32 -19.12
N ASN A 70 21.86 -6.45 -18.35
CA ASN A 70 23.26 -6.03 -18.59
C ASN A 70 24.24 -7.21 -18.48
N LYS A 71 24.04 -8.10 -17.50
CA LYS A 71 24.86 -9.32 -17.33
C LYS A 71 24.60 -10.35 -18.44
N LEU A 72 23.40 -10.35 -19.02
CA LEU A 72 23.04 -11.21 -20.14
C LEU A 72 23.74 -10.75 -21.43
N GLU A 73 23.80 -9.45 -21.69
CA GLU A 73 24.51 -8.88 -22.85
C GLU A 73 26.01 -9.17 -22.82
N SER A 74 26.60 -9.15 -21.62
CA SER A 74 28.03 -9.41 -21.39
C SER A 74 28.39 -10.89 -21.16
N ALA A 75 27.41 -11.78 -21.11
CA ALA A 75 27.68 -13.20 -20.94
C ALA A 75 28.10 -13.85 -22.27
N ASP A 76 29.13 -14.70 -22.25
CA ASP A 76 29.56 -15.43 -23.45
C ASP A 76 28.99 -16.85 -23.51
N SER A 77 28.77 -17.48 -22.35
CA SER A 77 28.28 -18.86 -22.25
C SER A 77 26.76 -18.97 -22.44
N PRO A 78 26.26 -19.88 -23.30
CA PRO A 78 24.83 -20.18 -23.45
C PRO A 78 24.14 -20.57 -22.13
N ASP A 79 24.81 -21.34 -21.27
CA ASP A 79 24.25 -21.79 -19.99
C ASP A 79 24.08 -20.62 -19.02
N THR A 80 25.08 -19.72 -18.99
CA THR A 80 25.02 -18.49 -18.19
C THR A 80 23.91 -17.57 -18.68
N LYS A 81 23.74 -17.44 -20.01
CA LYS A 81 22.62 -16.67 -20.58
C LYS A 81 21.28 -17.25 -20.18
N LYS A 82 21.11 -18.58 -20.24
CA LYS A 82 19.88 -19.26 -19.83
C LYS A 82 19.56 -19.00 -18.36
N ALA A 83 20.56 -19.04 -17.48
CA ALA A 83 20.38 -18.74 -16.07
C ALA A 83 19.91 -17.29 -15.82
N TYR A 84 20.43 -16.31 -16.57
CA TYR A 84 19.97 -14.92 -16.47
C TYR A 84 18.56 -14.73 -17.03
N TYR A 85 18.21 -15.37 -18.14
CA TYR A 85 16.85 -15.35 -18.68
C TYR A 85 15.81 -15.88 -17.67
N GLU A 86 16.11 -17.01 -17.00
CA GLU A 86 15.22 -17.56 -15.97
C GLU A 86 15.04 -16.60 -14.79
N LYS A 87 16.13 -15.91 -14.36
CA LYS A 87 16.05 -14.88 -13.31
C LYS A 87 15.22 -13.67 -13.73
N ILE A 88 15.39 -13.17 -14.95
CA ILE A 88 14.60 -12.08 -15.52
C ILE A 88 13.12 -12.46 -15.58
N LYS A 89 12.82 -13.67 -16.06
CA LYS A 89 11.44 -14.19 -16.15
C LYS A 89 10.78 -14.25 -14.78
N LYS A 90 11.46 -14.83 -13.79
CA LYS A 90 10.95 -14.92 -12.42
C LYS A 90 10.64 -13.53 -11.83
N GLN A 91 11.55 -12.58 -11.97
CA GLN A 91 11.36 -11.21 -11.49
C GLN A 91 10.23 -10.48 -12.23
N SER A 92 10.05 -10.76 -13.53
CA SER A 92 8.97 -10.18 -14.34
C SER A 92 7.60 -10.71 -13.94
N GLU A 93 7.45 -12.02 -13.70
CA GLU A 93 6.19 -12.62 -13.23
C GLU A 93 5.77 -12.04 -11.87
N ILE A 94 6.75 -11.83 -11.00
CA ILE A 94 6.59 -11.21 -9.70
C ILE A 94 6.12 -9.76 -9.83
N LEU A 95 6.74 -8.98 -10.72
CA LEU A 95 6.35 -7.60 -10.99
C LEU A 95 4.89 -7.53 -11.48
N THR A 96 4.49 -8.42 -12.38
CA THR A 96 3.10 -8.51 -12.86
C THR A 96 2.13 -8.78 -11.71
N LYS A 97 2.41 -9.77 -10.84
CA LYS A 97 1.58 -10.07 -9.67
C LYS A 97 1.48 -8.90 -8.69
N SER A 98 2.58 -8.16 -8.51
CA SER A 98 2.60 -6.95 -7.67
C SER A 98 1.66 -5.86 -8.21
N VAL A 99 1.65 -5.63 -9.52
CA VAL A 99 0.74 -4.67 -10.18
C VAL A 99 -0.72 -5.10 -10.08
N GLU A 100 -1.02 -6.38 -10.27
CA GLU A 100 -2.38 -6.91 -10.14
C GLU A 100 -2.95 -6.74 -8.72
N LEU A 101 -2.13 -7.01 -7.70
CA LEU A 101 -2.54 -6.84 -6.30
C LEU A 101 -2.84 -5.37 -5.95
N LEU A 102 -2.08 -4.42 -6.49
CA LEU A 102 -2.39 -3.00 -6.32
C LEU A 102 -3.75 -2.63 -6.90
N LYS A 103 -4.04 -3.06 -8.13
CA LYS A 103 -5.34 -2.82 -8.77
C LYS A 103 -6.48 -3.37 -7.92
N LYS A 104 -6.34 -4.60 -7.41
CA LYS A 104 -7.35 -5.21 -6.52
C LYS A 104 -7.55 -4.43 -5.21
N ILE A 105 -6.48 -3.89 -4.62
CA ILE A 105 -6.56 -3.07 -3.40
C ILE A 105 -7.33 -1.77 -3.66
N GLU A 106 -7.10 -1.13 -4.81
CA GLU A 106 -7.83 0.08 -5.23
C GLU A 106 -9.32 -0.22 -5.47
N GLU A 107 -9.64 -1.34 -6.12
CA GLU A 107 -11.01 -1.71 -6.50
C GLU A 107 -11.87 -2.19 -5.32
N THR A 108 -11.32 -2.99 -4.41
CA THR A 108 -12.14 -3.74 -3.44
C THR A 108 -12.13 -3.20 -2.02
N ASN A 109 -11.25 -2.25 -1.69
CA ASN A 109 -11.02 -1.75 -0.32
C ASN A 109 -10.73 -2.86 0.74
N ASN A 110 -10.49 -4.12 0.33
CA ASN A 110 -10.47 -5.30 1.19
C ASN A 110 -9.06 -5.56 1.77
N GLU A 111 -8.96 -5.70 3.09
CA GLU A 111 -7.70 -5.93 3.81
C GLU A 111 -7.03 -7.27 3.48
N LYS A 112 -7.74 -8.27 2.94
CA LYS A 112 -7.13 -9.55 2.57
C LYS A 112 -6.05 -9.42 1.48
N TYR A 113 -6.27 -8.55 0.49
CA TYR A 113 -5.30 -8.35 -0.59
C TYR A 113 -4.04 -7.61 -0.12
N ILE A 114 -4.16 -6.85 0.97
CA ILE A 114 -3.01 -6.21 1.64
C ILE A 114 -2.12 -7.26 2.30
N GLU A 115 -2.70 -8.27 2.94
CA GLU A 115 -1.93 -9.38 3.54
C GLU A 115 -1.29 -10.27 2.48
N GLU A 116 -2.01 -10.57 1.39
CA GLU A 116 -1.44 -11.32 0.25
C GLU A 116 -0.25 -10.60 -0.35
N TYR A 117 -0.35 -9.27 -0.51
CA TYR A 117 0.77 -8.45 -0.96
C TYR A 117 1.99 -8.55 -0.03
N LYS A 118 1.78 -8.39 1.29
CA LYS A 118 2.87 -8.51 2.27
C LYS A 118 3.54 -9.88 2.22
N ARG A 119 2.77 -10.97 2.09
CA ARG A 119 3.31 -12.33 1.98
C ARG A 119 4.11 -12.53 0.70
N LEU A 120 3.64 -11.97 -0.42
CA LEU A 120 4.34 -12.04 -1.69
C LEU A 120 5.68 -11.28 -1.61
N PHE A 121 5.69 -10.13 -0.93
CA PHE A 121 6.90 -9.34 -0.71
C PHE A 121 7.90 -9.99 0.26
N GLU A 122 7.43 -10.57 1.36
CA GLU A 122 8.28 -11.33 2.29
C GLU A 122 8.92 -12.56 1.63
N LYS A 123 8.18 -13.28 0.78
CA LYS A 123 8.75 -14.36 -0.01
C LYS A 123 9.84 -13.85 -0.95
N MET A 124 9.65 -12.69 -1.58
CA MET A 124 10.68 -12.10 -2.43
C MET A 124 11.96 -11.77 -1.68
N LYS A 125 11.88 -11.13 -0.51
CA LYS A 125 13.08 -10.82 0.29
C LYS A 125 13.86 -12.09 0.63
N LYS A 126 13.16 -13.17 0.95
CA LYS A 126 13.76 -14.47 1.28
C LYS A 126 14.35 -15.20 0.09
N GLU A 127 13.78 -15.04 -1.10
CA GLU A 127 14.29 -15.67 -2.33
C GLU A 127 15.36 -14.84 -3.05
N SER A 128 15.54 -13.57 -2.65
CA SER A 128 16.55 -12.65 -3.21
C SER A 128 17.77 -12.47 -2.29
N SER A 129 17.72 -13.02 -1.07
CA SER A 129 18.86 -13.15 -0.14
C SER A 129 19.56 -14.49 -0.34
#